data_AF-A0AAD6HW04-F1
#
_entry.id   AF-A0AAD6HW04-F1
#
_cell.length_a   1.000
_cell.length_b   1.000
_cell.length_c   1.000
_cell.angle_alpha   90.00
_cell.angle_beta   90.00
_cell.angle_gamma   90.00
#
_symmetry.space_group_name_H-M   'P 1'
#
loop_
_entity.id
_entity.type
_entity.pdbx_description
1 polymer ?
#
loop_
_entity_poly.entity_id
_entity_poly.type
_entity_poly.pdbx_seq_one_letter_code
_entity_poly.pdbx_strand_id
1 'polypeptide(L)'
;MASPLESTIEVTPLAGAMRGHFTNANPLWNPPGARGVYGGILIAQSLAAGQKMVSSDLTVHSMHCLFINAGRAGIPIIYEVEVMDDTSDRVTQTVHAKQEESPIFTASISFIRATQIEEVLSHYTPKPHIPPPPIGSKPQSAAEWDEDRPFQTRRIEPAFGIYPLTDDEYTKKPHCTPENRKYLQWMQARGQISEPEGDSMHSCALAYMSDNFFIGTVARAQHVPRFSSSQSIELIQNLGLEHDDESQIAKRHLQGLAEQELADFKYTPGMNEQIGMMVSLSHSIYFHHHSFRADEWMLSEMSSPWAGEGRGLVAQSLWTQSGILIATCVQEGVVRLVQDAKVDIPQSKL
;
A
#
# COMPACT_ATOMS: atom_id res chain seq x y z
N MET A 1 8.70 -0.72 22.78
CA MET A 1 7.26 -1.06 22.77
C MET A 1 7.03 -2.00 21.60
N ALA A 2 6.17 -3.00 21.75
CA ALA A 2 5.81 -3.92 20.66
C ALA A 2 5.18 -3.17 19.49
N SER A 3 5.26 -3.72 18.29
CA SER A 3 4.71 -3.07 17.10
C SER A 3 3.19 -3.19 17.06
N PRO A 4 2.42 -2.10 16.91
CA PRO A 4 0.97 -2.17 16.69
C PRO A 4 0.59 -2.90 15.39
N LEU A 5 1.56 -3.05 14.47
CA LEU A 5 1.38 -3.75 13.21
C LEU A 5 1.16 -5.25 13.43
N GLU A 6 1.78 -5.84 14.45
CA GLU A 6 1.58 -7.26 14.80
C GLU A 6 0.12 -7.55 15.15
N SER A 7 -0.48 -6.74 16.03
CA SER A 7 -1.89 -6.85 16.39
C SER A 7 -2.82 -6.63 15.19
N THR A 8 -2.42 -5.77 14.24
CA THR A 8 -3.18 -5.52 13.01
C THR A 8 -3.17 -6.73 12.07
N ILE A 9 -2.05 -7.46 11.98
CA ILE A 9 -1.85 -8.60 11.08
C ILE A 9 -2.35 -9.92 11.68
N GLU A 10 -2.42 -10.00 12.99
CA GLU A 10 -2.71 -11.25 13.68
C GLU A 10 -4.06 -11.85 13.25
N VAL A 11 -4.02 -13.12 12.87
CA VAL A 11 -5.19 -13.96 12.59
C VAL A 11 -5.22 -15.14 13.54
N THR A 12 -6.43 -15.56 13.90
CA THR A 12 -6.67 -16.70 14.80
C THR A 12 -7.50 -17.77 14.10
N PRO A 13 -7.35 -19.06 14.45
CA PRO A 13 -8.21 -20.11 13.91
C PRO A 13 -9.68 -19.83 14.20
N LEU A 14 -10.55 -20.03 13.22
CA LEU A 14 -11.99 -19.87 13.40
C LEU A 14 -12.52 -21.01 14.29
N ALA A 15 -13.12 -20.65 15.42
CA ALA A 15 -13.56 -21.63 16.42
C ALA A 15 -14.61 -22.60 15.83
N GLY A 16 -14.38 -23.90 16.01
CA GLY A 16 -15.27 -24.95 15.50
C GLY A 16 -15.18 -25.20 13.99
N ALA A 17 -14.31 -24.49 13.27
CA ALA A 17 -14.09 -24.71 11.84
C ALA A 17 -12.96 -25.72 11.57
N MET A 18 -12.89 -26.20 10.32
CA MET A 18 -11.79 -27.06 9.87
C MET A 18 -10.46 -26.29 9.80
N ARG A 19 -9.34 -27.03 9.83
CA ARG A 19 -8.01 -26.47 9.56
C ARG A 19 -8.04 -25.68 8.25
N GLY A 20 -7.40 -24.50 8.23
CA GLY A 20 -7.40 -23.60 7.08
C GLY A 20 -8.43 -22.47 7.17
N HIS A 21 -9.25 -22.41 8.21
CA HIS A 21 -10.18 -21.30 8.44
C HIS A 21 -9.65 -20.39 9.56
N PHE A 22 -9.50 -19.10 9.26
CA PHE A 22 -9.01 -18.09 10.20
C PHE A 22 -9.92 -16.86 10.22
N THR A 23 -9.77 -16.04 11.25
CA THR A 23 -10.42 -14.72 11.37
C THR A 23 -9.44 -13.71 11.95
N ASN A 24 -9.67 -12.41 11.70
CA ASN A 24 -8.86 -11.34 12.29
C ASN A 24 -8.93 -11.40 13.83
N ALA A 25 -7.78 -11.34 14.50
CA ALA A 25 -7.70 -11.43 15.96
C ALA A 25 -8.19 -10.16 16.66
N ASN A 26 -7.99 -9.01 16.01
CA ASN A 26 -8.30 -7.69 16.54
C ASN A 26 -9.26 -6.94 15.61
N PRO A 27 -10.03 -5.96 16.12
CA PRO A 27 -10.90 -5.13 15.30
C PRO A 27 -10.16 -4.48 14.12
N LEU A 28 -10.84 -4.42 12.97
CA LEU A 28 -10.27 -3.86 11.76
C LEU A 28 -10.25 -2.34 11.86
N TRP A 29 -9.10 -1.74 11.56
CA TRP A 29 -9.00 -0.29 11.44
C TRP A 29 -9.66 0.18 10.13
N ASN A 30 -10.52 1.19 10.24
CA ASN A 30 -11.08 1.87 9.07
C ASN A 30 -10.38 3.22 8.89
N PRO A 31 -9.71 3.47 7.75
CA PRO A 31 -9.24 4.80 7.44
C PRO A 31 -10.43 5.76 7.37
N PRO A 32 -10.36 6.91 8.03
CA PRO A 32 -11.47 7.85 7.99
C PRO A 32 -11.79 8.31 6.55
N GLY A 33 -13.08 8.31 6.19
CA GLY A 33 -13.53 8.65 4.83
C GLY A 33 -13.28 7.57 3.76
N ALA A 34 -12.69 6.42 4.12
CA ALA A 34 -12.56 5.29 3.20
C ALA A 34 -13.90 4.57 3.02
N ARG A 35 -14.14 4.07 1.81
CA ARG A 35 -15.33 3.25 1.48
C ARG A 35 -15.26 1.84 2.05
N GLY A 36 -14.10 1.41 2.53
CA GLY A 36 -13.88 0.10 3.11
C GLY A 36 -12.53 0.01 3.82
N VAL A 37 -12.28 -1.15 4.39
CA VAL A 37 -11.03 -1.45 5.11
C VAL A 37 -9.80 -1.20 4.24
N TYR A 38 -8.69 -0.83 4.88
CA TYR A 38 -7.42 -0.64 4.21
C TYR A 38 -6.96 -1.94 3.51
N GLY A 39 -6.59 -1.86 2.24
CA GLY A 39 -6.25 -3.03 1.42
C GLY A 39 -5.05 -3.82 1.96
N GLY A 40 -4.06 -3.12 2.54
CA GLY A 40 -2.93 -3.75 3.21
C GLY A 40 -3.31 -4.70 4.36
N ILE A 41 -4.47 -4.51 5.01
CA ILE A 41 -4.99 -5.47 6.01
C ILE A 41 -5.34 -6.79 5.32
N LEU A 42 -6.07 -6.73 4.21
CA LEU A 42 -6.50 -7.91 3.45
C LEU A 42 -5.29 -8.69 2.92
N ILE A 43 -4.30 -7.98 2.37
CA ILE A 43 -3.06 -8.57 1.87
C ILE A 43 -2.29 -9.24 3.02
N ALA A 44 -2.00 -8.51 4.10
CA ALA A 44 -1.15 -9.02 5.17
C ALA A 44 -1.81 -10.14 5.99
N GLN A 45 -3.10 -10.04 6.31
CA GLN A 45 -3.82 -11.10 7.03
C GLN A 45 -4.00 -12.36 6.18
N SER A 46 -4.19 -12.22 4.87
CA SER A 46 -4.21 -13.39 3.96
C SER A 46 -2.86 -14.09 3.92
N LEU A 47 -1.76 -13.33 3.89
CA LEU A 47 -0.41 -13.88 3.98
C LEU A 47 -0.18 -14.58 5.34
N ALA A 48 -0.59 -13.96 6.44
CA ALA A 48 -0.49 -14.53 7.78
C ALA A 48 -1.28 -15.84 7.92
N ALA A 49 -2.49 -15.91 7.32
CA ALA A 49 -3.29 -17.13 7.29
C ALA A 49 -2.60 -18.25 6.49
N GLY A 50 -2.05 -17.93 5.31
CA GLY A 50 -1.30 -18.89 4.49
C GLY A 50 -0.02 -19.39 5.18
N GLN A 51 0.70 -18.50 5.86
CA GLN A 51 1.91 -18.86 6.63
C GLN A 51 1.64 -19.84 7.77
N LYS A 52 0.47 -19.75 8.42
CA LYS A 52 0.06 -20.73 9.46
C LYS A 52 -0.24 -22.12 8.90
N MET A 53 -0.33 -22.26 7.57
CA MET A 53 -0.63 -23.52 6.89
C MET A 53 0.60 -24.22 6.31
N VAL A 54 1.78 -23.57 6.32
CA VAL A 54 3.05 -24.12 5.82
C VAL A 54 4.06 -24.35 6.93
N SER A 55 5.07 -25.17 6.66
CA SER A 55 6.20 -25.38 7.56
C SER A 55 7.13 -24.16 7.58
N SER A 56 7.83 -23.94 8.69
CA SER A 56 8.67 -22.76 8.94
C SER A 56 9.95 -22.70 8.10
N ASP A 57 10.28 -23.78 7.39
CA ASP A 57 11.38 -23.88 6.43
C ASP A 57 11.02 -23.37 5.02
N LEU A 58 9.74 -23.05 4.79
CA LEU A 58 9.25 -22.43 3.59
C LEU A 58 9.12 -20.91 3.77
N THR A 59 9.55 -20.18 2.75
CA THR A 59 9.49 -18.72 2.67
C THR A 59 8.54 -18.30 1.56
N VAL A 60 7.76 -17.24 1.78
CA VAL A 60 6.88 -16.71 0.73
C VAL A 60 7.73 -16.10 -0.38
N HIS A 61 7.52 -16.44 -1.65
CA HIS A 61 8.27 -15.78 -2.74
C HIS A 61 7.37 -14.96 -3.66
N SER A 62 6.06 -15.26 -3.73
CA SER A 62 5.12 -14.45 -4.49
C SER A 62 3.72 -14.51 -3.93
N MET A 63 2.99 -13.41 -4.09
CA MET A 63 1.59 -13.27 -3.71
C MET A 63 0.86 -12.43 -4.76
N HIS A 64 -0.31 -12.90 -5.21
CA HIS A 64 -1.14 -12.24 -6.22
C HIS A 64 -2.55 -12.07 -5.68
N CYS A 65 -3.03 -10.83 -5.63
CA CYS A 65 -4.27 -10.47 -4.96
C CYS A 65 -5.28 -9.87 -5.94
N LEU A 66 -6.56 -10.15 -5.69
CA LEU A 66 -7.70 -9.53 -6.35
C LEU A 66 -8.64 -8.94 -5.30
N PHE A 67 -8.97 -7.66 -5.45
CA PHE A 67 -9.97 -6.96 -4.64
C PHE A 67 -11.33 -7.10 -5.33
N ILE A 68 -12.30 -7.69 -4.64
CA ILE A 68 -13.60 -8.04 -5.22
C ILE A 68 -14.67 -7.05 -4.74
N ASN A 69 -14.78 -6.87 -3.42
CA ASN A 69 -15.76 -5.98 -2.80
C ASN A 69 -15.11 -5.18 -1.67
N ALA A 70 -15.67 -4.01 -1.35
CA ALA A 70 -15.21 -3.21 -0.23
C ALA A 70 -15.54 -3.90 1.11
N GLY A 71 -14.51 -4.21 1.90
CA GLY A 71 -14.68 -4.79 3.23
C GLY A 71 -15.19 -3.75 4.24
N ARG A 72 -15.98 -4.19 5.21
CA ARG A 72 -16.59 -3.36 6.26
C ARG A 72 -15.86 -3.56 7.58
N ALA A 73 -15.37 -2.49 8.22
CA ALA A 73 -14.55 -2.61 9.42
C ALA A 73 -15.28 -3.22 10.64
N GLY A 74 -16.60 -3.01 10.75
CA GLY A 74 -17.42 -3.55 11.85
C GLY A 74 -17.77 -5.04 11.71
N ILE A 75 -17.34 -5.71 10.64
CA ILE A 75 -17.63 -7.13 10.38
C ILE A 75 -16.29 -7.89 10.34
N PRO A 76 -16.11 -8.97 11.12
CA PRO A 76 -14.91 -9.80 11.02
C PRO A 76 -14.73 -10.39 9.62
N ILE A 77 -13.49 -10.57 9.20
CA ILE A 77 -13.16 -11.21 7.92
C ILE A 77 -12.82 -12.68 8.18
N ILE A 78 -13.47 -13.56 7.44
CA ILE A 78 -13.15 -14.99 7.45
C ILE A 78 -12.18 -15.28 6.31
N TYR A 79 -11.05 -15.91 6.62
CA TYR A 79 -10.02 -16.34 5.69
C TYR A 79 -10.07 -17.86 5.53
N GLU A 80 -10.37 -18.32 4.33
CA GLU A 80 -10.37 -19.74 3.96
C GLU A 80 -9.14 -20.04 3.10
N VAL A 81 -8.24 -20.88 3.61
CA VAL A 81 -7.00 -21.27 2.93
C VAL A 81 -7.18 -22.64 2.29
N GLU A 82 -7.12 -22.67 0.96
CA GLU A 82 -7.09 -23.87 0.13
C GLU A 82 -5.67 -24.15 -0.35
N VAL A 83 -5.15 -25.35 -0.10
CA VAL A 83 -3.84 -25.77 -0.61
C VAL A 83 -4.02 -26.34 -2.01
N MET A 84 -3.42 -25.69 -3.01
CA MET A 84 -3.53 -26.07 -4.42
C MET A 84 -2.45 -27.06 -4.85
N ASP A 85 -1.25 -26.90 -4.29
CA ASP A 85 -0.07 -27.73 -4.57
C ASP A 85 0.79 -27.80 -3.31
N ASP A 86 1.27 -28.99 -2.96
CA ASP A 86 2.11 -29.26 -1.79
C ASP A 86 3.18 -30.28 -2.18
N THR A 87 4.35 -29.77 -2.54
CA THR A 87 5.52 -30.56 -2.93
C THR A 87 6.61 -30.41 -1.87
N SER A 88 7.68 -31.22 -1.97
CA SER A 88 8.83 -31.12 -1.06
C SER A 88 9.46 -29.73 -1.01
N ASP A 89 9.44 -28.99 -2.11
CA ASP A 89 10.17 -27.72 -2.26
C ASP A 89 9.28 -26.49 -2.39
N ARG A 90 8.00 -26.69 -2.72
CA ARG A 90 7.07 -25.60 -3.02
C ARG A 90 5.66 -25.91 -2.53
N VAL A 91 5.00 -24.91 -1.97
CA VAL A 91 3.58 -24.96 -1.61
C VAL A 91 2.87 -23.78 -2.26
N THR A 92 1.76 -24.03 -2.96
CA THR A 92 0.89 -22.99 -3.52
C THR A 92 -0.49 -23.06 -2.86
N GLN A 93 -0.99 -21.91 -2.42
CA GLN A 93 -2.27 -21.80 -1.73
C GLN A 93 -3.13 -20.71 -2.36
N THR A 94 -4.44 -20.85 -2.24
CA THR A 94 -5.41 -19.79 -2.48
C THR A 94 -6.06 -19.42 -1.14
N VAL A 95 -6.14 -18.14 -0.84
CA VAL A 95 -6.83 -17.60 0.34
C VAL A 95 -8.03 -16.81 -0.12
N HIS A 96 -9.22 -17.22 0.31
CA HIS A 96 -10.46 -16.49 0.10
C HIS A 96 -10.83 -15.73 1.36
N ALA A 97 -10.92 -14.40 1.27
CA ALA A 97 -11.37 -13.56 2.36
C ALA A 97 -12.84 -13.16 2.12
N LYS A 98 -13.70 -13.42 3.10
CA LYS A 98 -15.15 -13.20 3.03
C LYS A 98 -15.68 -12.44 4.23
N GLN A 99 -16.78 -11.73 4.02
CA GLN A 99 -17.63 -11.17 5.08
C GLN A 99 -19.06 -11.58 4.80
N GLU A 100 -19.75 -12.16 5.78
CA GLU A 100 -21.15 -12.63 5.63
C GLU A 100 -21.33 -13.50 4.37
N GLU A 101 -20.43 -14.46 4.15
CA GLU A 101 -20.34 -15.33 2.96
C GLU A 101 -20.00 -14.63 1.62
N SER A 102 -19.94 -13.29 1.59
CA SER A 102 -19.61 -12.54 0.38
C SER A 102 -18.09 -12.40 0.23
N PRO A 103 -17.51 -12.80 -0.91
CA PRO A 103 -16.08 -12.64 -1.15
C PRO A 103 -15.73 -11.15 -1.27
N ILE A 104 -14.72 -10.72 -0.52
CA ILE A 104 -14.20 -9.35 -0.59
C ILE A 104 -12.80 -9.31 -1.21
N PHE A 105 -12.05 -10.41 -1.10
CA PHE A 105 -10.66 -10.48 -1.55
C PHE A 105 -10.26 -11.94 -1.78
N THR A 106 -9.40 -12.16 -2.76
CA THR A 106 -8.76 -13.46 -2.99
C THR A 106 -7.27 -13.25 -3.22
N ALA A 107 -6.43 -14.14 -2.67
CA ALA A 107 -5.02 -14.16 -2.96
C ALA A 107 -4.51 -15.56 -3.31
N SER A 108 -3.66 -15.66 -4.32
CA SER A 108 -2.81 -16.84 -4.56
C SER A 108 -1.42 -16.58 -4.01
N ILE A 109 -0.93 -17.46 -3.14
CA ILE A 109 0.32 -17.32 -2.40
C ILE A 109 1.20 -18.53 -2.71
N SER A 110 2.46 -18.30 -3.05
CA SER A 110 3.42 -19.36 -3.33
C SER A 110 4.62 -19.25 -2.38
N PHE A 111 4.95 -20.37 -1.77
CA PHE A 111 6.04 -20.54 -0.83
C PHE A 111 7.08 -21.50 -1.41
N ILE A 112 8.34 -21.20 -1.16
CA ILE A 112 9.48 -22.00 -1.62
C ILE A 112 10.43 -22.26 -0.47
N ARG A 113 11.03 -23.44 -0.48
CA ARG A 113 12.10 -23.83 0.44
C ARG A 113 13.33 -22.97 0.17
N ALA A 114 13.90 -22.39 1.23
CA ALA A 114 15.14 -21.64 1.09
C ALA A 114 16.23 -22.55 0.50
N THR A 115 16.87 -22.10 -0.58
CA THR A 115 17.96 -22.87 -1.21
C THR A 115 19.16 -22.95 -0.28
N GLN A 116 19.72 -24.14 -0.13
CA GLN A 116 21.00 -24.36 0.55
C GLN A 116 22.18 -24.41 -0.43
N ILE A 117 21.94 -24.16 -1.71
CA ILE A 117 22.95 -24.20 -2.76
C ILE A 117 23.68 -22.85 -2.80
N GLU A 118 25.01 -22.87 -2.64
CA GLU A 118 25.84 -21.66 -2.63
C GLU A 118 26.11 -21.09 -4.04
N GLU A 119 26.13 -21.94 -5.06
CA GLU A 119 26.35 -21.52 -6.46
C GLU A 119 25.02 -21.21 -7.17
N VAL A 120 24.51 -19.99 -6.96
CA VAL A 120 23.29 -19.49 -7.61
C VAL A 120 23.54 -18.21 -8.42
N LEU A 121 22.75 -18.01 -9.47
CA LEU A 121 22.74 -16.73 -10.20
C LEU A 121 22.23 -15.62 -9.29
N SER A 122 22.94 -14.50 -9.23
CA SER A 122 22.58 -13.36 -8.38
C SER A 122 22.84 -12.03 -9.07
N HIS A 123 21.78 -11.23 -9.22
CA HIS A 123 21.81 -9.82 -9.59
C HIS A 123 20.52 -9.15 -9.13
N TYR A 124 20.55 -7.85 -8.85
CA TYR A 124 19.36 -7.06 -8.55
C TYR A 124 19.60 -5.59 -8.92
N THR A 125 18.52 -4.85 -9.11
CA THR A 125 18.59 -3.41 -9.36
C THR A 125 19.13 -2.69 -8.12
N PRO A 126 20.22 -1.92 -8.23
CA PRO A 126 20.81 -1.24 -7.08
C PRO A 126 19.87 -0.17 -6.52
N LYS A 127 19.89 0.01 -5.20
CA LYS A 127 19.17 1.11 -4.55
C LYS A 127 19.63 2.45 -5.11
N PRO A 128 18.72 3.38 -5.47
CA PRO A 128 19.12 4.70 -5.93
C PRO A 128 19.91 5.45 -4.85
N HIS A 129 20.77 6.37 -5.30
CA HIS A 129 21.51 7.26 -4.40
C HIS A 129 20.58 8.37 -3.89
N ILE A 130 20.16 8.25 -2.63
CA ILE A 130 19.23 9.17 -1.98
C ILE A 130 19.70 9.48 -0.55
N PRO A 131 19.26 10.61 0.03
CA PRO A 131 19.59 10.96 1.41
C PRO A 131 19.21 9.82 2.39
N PRO A 132 20.03 9.58 3.43
CA PRO A 132 19.70 8.58 4.44
C PRO A 132 18.38 8.92 5.13
N PRO A 133 17.71 7.93 5.75
CA PRO A 133 16.53 8.22 6.56
C PRO A 133 16.93 9.15 7.71
N PRO A 134 15.98 9.94 8.24
CA PRO A 134 16.25 10.86 9.34
C PRO A 134 16.77 10.11 10.57
N ILE A 135 17.72 10.73 11.28
CA ILE A 135 18.29 10.19 12.51
C ILE A 135 17.39 10.60 13.69
N GLY A 136 16.76 9.62 14.35
CA GLY A 136 15.95 9.81 15.56
C GLY A 136 14.52 9.30 15.44
N SER A 137 13.87 9.09 16.59
CA SER A 137 12.51 8.53 16.71
C SER A 137 11.39 9.56 16.50
N LYS A 138 11.72 10.86 16.49
CA LYS A 138 10.74 11.92 16.31
C LYS A 138 10.69 12.39 14.85
N PRO A 139 9.50 12.38 14.24
CA PRO A 139 9.27 13.04 12.98
C PRO A 139 9.67 14.52 13.01
N GLN A 140 10.65 14.94 12.22
CA GLN A 140 10.81 16.37 11.92
C GLN A 140 9.83 16.84 10.83
N SER A 141 9.12 15.90 10.19
CA SER A 141 8.17 16.14 9.09
C SER A 141 6.86 15.33 9.14
N ALA A 142 6.53 14.63 10.24
CA ALA A 142 5.17 14.10 10.35
C ALA A 142 4.32 15.27 10.79
N ALA A 143 3.45 15.73 9.91
CA ALA A 143 2.30 16.46 10.39
C ALA A 143 1.55 15.54 11.38
N GLU A 144 0.99 16.14 12.44
CA GLU A 144 0.50 15.50 13.68
C GLU A 144 -0.51 14.36 13.46
N TRP A 145 -1.02 14.17 12.24
CA TRP A 145 -1.97 13.14 11.86
C TRP A 145 -1.36 11.75 11.56
N ASP A 146 -0.02 11.61 11.51
CA ASP A 146 0.66 10.33 11.21
C ASP A 146 0.98 9.49 12.46
N GLU A 147 0.65 9.98 13.67
CA GLU A 147 1.04 9.32 14.94
C GLU A 147 0.31 7.99 15.18
N ASP A 148 -0.96 7.88 14.77
CA ASP A 148 -1.82 6.72 15.07
C ASP A 148 -1.63 5.53 14.10
N ARG A 149 -0.77 5.68 13.08
CA ARG A 149 -0.54 4.64 12.06
C ARG A 149 0.47 3.61 12.55
N PRO A 150 0.32 2.31 12.18
CA PRO A 150 1.21 1.26 12.67
C PRO A 150 2.62 1.30 12.05
N PHE A 151 2.84 2.17 11.08
CA PHE A 151 4.12 2.44 10.45
C PHE A 151 4.25 3.93 10.12
N GLN A 152 5.47 4.40 9.95
CA GLN A 152 5.79 5.77 9.58
C GLN A 152 6.41 5.85 8.19
N THR A 153 6.23 6.98 7.52
CA THR A 153 6.87 7.25 6.23
C THR A 153 7.62 8.57 6.22
N ARG A 154 8.64 8.67 5.36
CA ARG A 154 9.39 9.90 5.08
C ARG A 154 9.55 10.08 3.60
N ARG A 155 8.93 11.13 3.05
CA ARG A 155 9.12 11.52 1.66
C ARG A 155 10.55 11.99 1.44
N ILE A 156 11.08 11.69 0.27
CA ILE A 156 12.38 12.17 -0.17
C ILE A 156 12.12 13.29 -1.18
N GLU A 157 12.63 14.48 -0.89
CA GLU A 157 12.50 15.65 -1.75
C GLU A 157 13.63 15.72 -2.79
N PRO A 158 13.35 16.15 -4.04
CA PRO A 158 12.02 16.40 -4.59
C PRO A 158 11.18 15.12 -4.72
N ALA A 159 9.92 15.18 -4.27
CA ALA A 159 8.99 14.04 -4.32
C ALA A 159 8.80 13.47 -5.74
N PHE A 160 9.07 14.29 -6.76
CA PHE A 160 9.13 13.89 -8.17
C PHE A 160 10.45 14.33 -8.81
N GLY A 161 11.15 13.36 -9.39
CA GLY A 161 12.32 13.59 -10.21
C GLY A 161 12.60 12.40 -11.11
N ILE A 162 13.32 12.65 -12.21
CA ILE A 162 14.05 11.58 -12.89
C ILE A 162 15.24 11.28 -11.96
N TYR A 163 15.32 10.06 -11.45
CA TYR A 163 16.46 9.60 -10.66
C TYR A 163 17.27 8.58 -11.47
N PRO A 164 18.58 8.82 -11.71
CA PRO A 164 19.34 10.03 -11.33
C PRO A 164 18.89 11.26 -12.12
N LEU A 165 19.02 12.45 -11.51
CA LEU A 165 18.81 13.72 -12.21
C LEU A 165 19.84 13.79 -13.35
N THR A 166 19.45 13.37 -14.55
CA THR A 166 20.29 13.55 -15.73
C THR A 166 20.23 15.04 -16.07
N ASP A 167 21.37 15.70 -16.03
CA ASP A 167 21.57 17.04 -16.56
C ASP A 167 21.35 16.99 -18.08
N ASP A 168 20.10 16.99 -18.52
CA ASP A 168 19.78 17.24 -19.92
C ASP A 168 19.91 18.75 -20.17
N GLU A 169 21.16 19.19 -20.32
CA GLU A 169 21.58 20.59 -20.55
C GLU A 169 20.90 21.24 -21.77
N TYR A 170 20.24 20.46 -22.64
CA TYR A 170 19.62 20.97 -23.87
C TYR A 170 18.18 21.47 -23.69
N THR A 171 17.48 21.05 -22.64
CA THR A 171 16.11 21.52 -22.37
C THR A 171 16.05 22.10 -20.96
N LYS A 172 16.06 23.44 -20.84
CA LYS A 172 15.97 24.18 -19.55
C LYS A 172 14.64 23.97 -18.77
N LYS A 173 13.92 22.88 -19.01
CA LYS A 173 12.79 22.38 -18.24
C LYS A 173 12.94 20.86 -18.15
N PRO A 174 12.97 20.25 -16.96
CA PRO A 174 12.86 18.81 -16.85
C PRO A 174 11.48 18.40 -17.39
N HIS A 175 11.43 17.91 -18.63
CA HIS A 175 10.24 17.31 -19.21
C HIS A 175 10.06 15.91 -18.62
N CYS A 176 9.77 15.83 -17.31
CA CYS A 176 9.42 14.57 -16.68
C CYS A 176 7.96 14.25 -17.04
N THR A 177 7.78 13.36 -18.03
CA THR A 177 6.48 12.82 -18.40
C THR A 177 5.94 11.94 -17.25
N PRO A 178 4.60 11.82 -17.08
CA PRO A 178 4.00 11.08 -15.97
C PRO A 178 4.57 9.66 -15.80
N GLU A 179 4.81 8.94 -16.90
CA GLU A 179 5.32 7.58 -16.91
C GLU A 179 6.77 7.44 -16.43
N ASN A 180 7.54 8.54 -16.45
CA ASN A 180 8.93 8.59 -15.99
C ASN A 180 9.09 9.18 -14.58
N ARG A 181 8.00 9.65 -13.96
CA ARG A 181 8.03 10.18 -12.59
C ARG A 181 8.17 9.05 -11.59
N LYS A 182 9.11 9.24 -10.67
CA LYS A 182 9.33 8.37 -9.52
C LYS A 182 8.96 9.11 -8.25
N TYR A 183 8.25 8.42 -7.36
CA TYR A 183 7.96 8.88 -6.01
C TYR A 183 8.72 8.03 -5.01
N LEU A 184 9.55 8.67 -4.19
CA LEU A 184 10.45 7.99 -3.25
C LEU A 184 10.07 8.31 -1.81
N GLN A 185 10.01 7.28 -0.97
CA GLN A 185 9.82 7.44 0.46
C GLN A 185 10.54 6.35 1.26
N TRP A 186 11.04 6.71 2.43
CA TRP A 186 11.37 5.73 3.46
C TRP A 186 10.11 5.28 4.18
N MET A 187 10.06 4.00 4.58
CA MET A 187 8.99 3.41 5.38
C MET A 187 9.59 2.56 6.49
N GLN A 188 8.93 2.53 7.64
CA GLN A 188 9.36 1.74 8.80
C GLN A 188 8.16 1.43 9.70
N ALA A 189 7.97 0.17 10.09
CA ALA A 189 6.99 -0.20 11.10
C ALA A 189 7.31 0.48 12.44
N ARG A 190 6.28 0.97 13.16
CA ARG A 190 6.47 1.56 14.49
C ARG A 190 6.66 0.45 15.52
N GLY A 191 7.43 0.72 16.56
CA GLY A 191 7.71 -0.27 17.61
C GLY A 191 8.62 -1.39 17.12
N GLN A 192 8.88 -2.34 18.00
CA GLN A 192 9.69 -3.52 17.70
C GLN A 192 8.76 -4.67 17.30
N ILE A 193 8.99 -5.23 16.12
CA ILE A 193 8.34 -6.48 15.70
C ILE A 193 9.08 -7.63 16.40
N SER A 194 8.31 -8.54 16.99
CA SER A 194 8.84 -9.68 17.73
C SER A 194 9.77 -10.50 16.86
N GLU A 195 10.94 -10.87 17.39
CA GLU A 195 11.84 -11.78 16.69
C GLU A 195 11.18 -13.15 16.54
N PRO A 196 11.22 -13.78 15.36
CA PRO A 196 10.28 -14.85 15.10
C PRO A 196 10.77 -16.22 15.57
N GLU A 197 9.84 -17.14 15.76
CA GLU A 197 10.02 -18.52 15.27
C GLU A 197 9.72 -18.51 13.74
N GLY A 198 10.71 -18.10 12.92
CA GLY A 198 10.64 -18.00 11.44
C GLY A 198 10.13 -16.67 10.81
N ASP A 199 10.71 -16.24 9.67
CA ASP A 199 10.60 -14.93 8.95
C ASP A 199 9.19 -14.37 8.57
N SER A 200 8.14 -14.91 9.16
CA SER A 200 6.73 -14.68 8.82
C SER A 200 6.26 -13.24 9.00
N MET A 201 6.42 -12.67 10.19
CA MET A 201 5.81 -11.39 10.55
C MET A 201 6.39 -10.19 9.77
N HIS A 202 7.70 -10.17 9.51
CA HIS A 202 8.31 -9.10 8.71
C HIS A 202 7.83 -9.11 7.26
N SER A 203 7.60 -10.30 6.68
CA SER A 203 7.02 -10.44 5.34
C SER A 203 5.57 -9.94 5.29
N CYS A 204 4.76 -10.25 6.30
CA CYS A 204 3.40 -9.71 6.43
C CYS A 204 3.38 -8.19 6.66
N ALA A 205 4.31 -7.67 7.46
CA ALA A 205 4.44 -6.23 7.68
C ALA A 205 4.85 -5.49 6.39
N LEU A 206 5.77 -6.06 5.60
CA LEU A 206 6.09 -5.54 4.26
C LEU A 206 4.85 -5.54 3.36
N ALA A 207 4.10 -6.64 3.34
CA ALA A 207 2.88 -6.77 2.55
C ALA A 207 1.76 -5.79 2.96
N TYR A 208 1.69 -5.45 4.25
CA TYR A 208 0.80 -4.40 4.76
C TYR A 208 1.23 -3.00 4.25
N MET A 209 2.52 -2.73 4.31
CA MET A 209 3.09 -1.42 3.95
C MET A 209 3.20 -1.20 2.43
N SER A 210 3.23 -2.26 1.61
CA SER A 210 3.31 -2.14 0.14
C SER A 210 2.07 -1.49 -0.48
N ASP A 211 0.90 -1.58 0.15
CA ASP A 211 -0.33 -0.91 -0.30
C ASP A 211 -0.43 0.55 0.18
N ASN A 212 0.61 1.09 0.80
CA ASN A 212 0.60 2.45 1.35
C ASN A 212 0.57 3.51 0.25
N PHE A 213 -0.61 4.08 0.00
CA PHE A 213 -0.84 5.11 -1.01
C PHE A 213 -0.29 4.73 -2.39
N PHE A 214 -0.28 3.42 -2.69
CA PHE A 214 0.42 2.88 -3.84
C PHE A 214 -0.28 3.25 -5.15
N ILE A 215 -1.58 2.93 -5.29
CA ILE A 215 -2.39 3.36 -6.44
C ILE A 215 -2.48 4.89 -6.57
N GLY A 216 -2.33 5.62 -5.46
CA GLY A 216 -2.24 7.09 -5.46
C GLY A 216 -1.07 7.65 -6.26
N THR A 217 -0.08 6.81 -6.58
CA THR A 217 1.01 7.17 -7.50
C THR A 217 0.51 7.57 -8.89
N VAL A 218 -0.62 7.04 -9.38
CA VAL A 218 -1.18 7.43 -10.69
C VAL A 218 -1.56 8.92 -10.69
N ALA A 219 -2.35 9.34 -9.70
CA ALA A 219 -2.81 10.72 -9.56
C ALA A 219 -1.62 11.67 -9.34
N ARG A 220 -0.68 11.25 -8.49
CA ARG A 220 0.57 11.96 -8.22
C ARG A 220 1.43 12.12 -9.47
N ALA A 221 1.61 11.08 -10.26
CA ALA A 221 2.37 11.14 -11.51
C ALA A 221 1.76 12.11 -12.52
N GLN A 222 0.45 12.32 -12.49
CA GLN A 222 -0.26 13.24 -13.39
C GLN A 222 -0.44 14.66 -12.81
N HIS A 223 -0.08 14.88 -11.54
CA HIS A 223 -0.46 16.08 -10.78
C HIS A 223 -1.97 16.34 -10.85
N VAL A 224 -2.80 15.33 -10.56
CA VAL A 224 -4.27 15.48 -10.45
C VAL A 224 -4.65 15.29 -8.98
N PRO A 225 -5.35 16.25 -8.35
CA PRO A 225 -5.61 16.22 -6.92
C PRO A 225 -6.72 15.21 -6.59
N ARG A 226 -6.65 14.60 -5.43
CA ARG A 226 -7.74 13.83 -4.80
C ARG A 226 -8.19 14.48 -3.50
N PHE A 227 -7.25 14.84 -2.64
CA PHE A 227 -7.50 15.36 -1.29
C PHE A 227 -7.38 16.88 -1.23
N SER A 228 -6.55 17.48 -2.07
CA SER A 228 -6.30 18.92 -2.10
C SER A 228 -7.18 19.70 -3.08
N SER A 229 -8.23 19.09 -3.62
CA SER A 229 -9.20 19.79 -4.45
C SER A 229 -10.11 20.68 -3.59
N SER A 230 -10.69 21.72 -4.18
CA SER A 230 -11.61 22.62 -3.48
C SER A 230 -12.80 21.88 -2.88
N GLN A 231 -13.38 20.92 -3.60
CA GLN A 231 -14.50 20.09 -3.12
C GLN A 231 -14.10 19.22 -1.92
N SER A 232 -12.91 18.61 -1.98
CA SER A 232 -12.41 17.78 -0.88
C SER A 232 -12.09 18.65 0.34
N ILE A 233 -11.49 19.83 0.16
CA ILE A 233 -11.21 20.77 1.25
C ILE A 233 -12.51 21.21 1.93
N GLU A 234 -13.57 21.52 1.17
CA GLU A 234 -14.87 21.89 1.72
C GLU A 234 -15.50 20.72 2.52
N LEU A 235 -15.46 19.50 1.97
CA LEU A 235 -15.91 18.30 2.68
C LEU A 235 -15.14 18.11 4.00
N ILE A 236 -13.82 18.25 3.97
CA ILE A 236 -12.95 18.12 5.13
C ILE A 236 -13.27 19.17 6.20
N GLN A 237 -13.55 20.41 5.79
CA GLN A 237 -13.93 21.47 6.72
C GLN A 237 -15.23 21.12 7.47
N ASN A 238 -16.20 20.54 6.75
CA ASN A 238 -17.52 20.17 7.25
C ASN A 238 -17.54 18.91 8.15
N LEU A 239 -16.62 17.94 7.94
CA LEU A 239 -16.55 16.71 8.75
C LEU A 239 -16.44 16.98 10.25
N GLY A 240 -15.82 18.08 10.67
CA GLY A 240 -15.61 18.40 12.09
C GLY A 240 -16.76 19.14 12.80
N LEU A 241 -17.93 19.28 12.18
CA LEU A 241 -19.07 20.00 12.77
C LEU A 241 -19.89 19.16 13.75
N GLU A 242 -19.78 17.83 13.69
CA GLU A 242 -20.56 16.90 14.52
C GLU A 242 -20.03 16.73 15.96
N HIS A 243 -18.86 17.32 16.28
CA HIS A 243 -18.22 17.33 17.61
C HIS A 243 -17.91 15.95 18.23
N ASP A 244 -17.86 14.88 17.44
CA ASP A 244 -17.37 13.57 17.90
C ASP A 244 -15.88 13.35 17.57
N ASP A 245 -15.23 12.49 18.35
CA ASP A 245 -13.79 12.23 18.25
C ASP A 245 -13.40 11.59 16.91
N GLU A 246 -14.24 10.72 16.35
CA GLU A 246 -13.97 10.03 15.08
C GLU A 246 -13.92 11.03 13.91
N SER A 247 -14.88 11.95 13.87
CA SER A 247 -14.95 13.05 12.91
C SER A 247 -13.74 13.99 12.98
N GLN A 248 -13.21 14.27 14.18
CA GLN A 248 -12.01 15.09 14.34
C GLN A 248 -10.75 14.35 13.86
N ILE A 249 -10.62 13.05 14.18
CA ILE A 249 -9.53 12.20 13.67
C ILE A 249 -9.59 12.15 12.13
N ALA A 250 -10.80 12.01 11.58
CA ALA A 250 -11.04 11.99 10.15
C ALA A 250 -10.59 13.26 9.45
N LYS A 251 -10.99 14.40 10.02
CA LYS A 251 -10.62 15.72 9.52
C LYS A 251 -9.10 15.90 9.51
N ARG A 252 -8.41 15.61 10.63
CA ARG A 252 -6.94 15.72 10.71
C ARG A 252 -6.25 14.84 9.67
N HIS A 253 -6.72 13.60 9.51
CA HIS A 253 -6.15 12.67 8.54
C HIS A 253 -6.26 13.18 7.10
N LEU A 254 -7.46 13.62 6.69
CA LEU A 254 -7.70 14.09 5.33
C LEU A 254 -7.01 15.44 5.04
N GLN A 255 -6.97 16.36 6.01
CA GLN A 255 -6.18 17.60 5.92
C GLN A 255 -4.71 17.27 5.67
N GLY A 256 -4.18 16.31 6.43
CA GLY A 256 -2.84 15.83 6.29
C GLY A 256 -2.49 15.30 4.90
N LEU A 257 -3.38 14.49 4.32
CA LEU A 257 -3.24 14.00 2.95
C LEU A 257 -3.29 15.14 1.92
N ALA A 258 -4.16 16.15 2.13
CA ALA A 258 -4.26 17.30 1.24
C ALA A 258 -3.01 18.18 1.26
N GLU A 259 -2.46 18.49 2.44
CA GLU A 259 -1.22 19.24 2.59
C GLU A 259 -0.05 18.52 1.94
N GLN A 260 0.00 17.20 2.13
CA GLN A 260 0.97 16.33 1.49
C GLN A 260 0.85 16.35 -0.04
N GLU A 261 -0.36 16.22 -0.58
CA GLU A 261 -0.61 16.26 -2.02
C GLU A 261 -0.22 17.63 -2.63
N LEU A 262 -0.49 18.73 -1.91
CA LEU A 262 -0.06 20.08 -2.30
C LEU A 262 1.46 20.24 -2.32
N ALA A 263 2.14 19.71 -1.30
CA ALA A 263 3.61 19.75 -1.21
C ALA A 263 4.26 18.99 -2.37
N ASP A 264 3.68 17.86 -2.77
CA ASP A 264 4.14 17.05 -3.90
C ASP A 264 4.04 17.85 -5.23
N PHE A 265 2.99 18.63 -5.44
CA PHE A 265 2.73 19.25 -6.75
C PHE A 265 3.62 20.46 -7.09
N LYS A 266 4.17 21.19 -6.10
CA LYS A 266 5.03 22.41 -6.21
C LYS A 266 4.54 23.57 -7.12
N TYR A 267 3.64 23.31 -8.07
CA TYR A 267 3.03 24.22 -9.03
C TYR A 267 1.60 23.71 -9.28
N THR A 268 0.60 24.55 -9.03
CA THR A 268 -0.80 24.28 -9.37
C THR A 268 -1.10 24.88 -10.75
N PRO A 269 -1.01 24.14 -11.86
CA PRO A 269 -1.73 24.58 -13.06
C PRO A 269 -3.22 24.50 -12.72
N GLY A 270 -4.01 25.50 -13.13
CA GLY A 270 -5.44 25.59 -12.80
C GLY A 270 -6.16 24.24 -12.94
N MET A 271 -6.43 23.60 -11.80
CA MET A 271 -6.87 22.20 -11.74
C MET A 271 -8.39 22.18 -11.91
N ASN A 272 -8.86 22.11 -13.15
CA ASN A 272 -10.26 21.76 -13.41
C ASN A 272 -10.53 20.26 -13.22
N GLU A 273 -9.48 19.44 -13.12
CA GLU A 273 -9.57 17.99 -12.98
C GLU A 273 -9.33 17.57 -11.52
N GLN A 274 -10.06 16.57 -11.06
CA GLN A 274 -9.94 15.95 -9.75
C GLN A 274 -10.21 14.46 -9.86
N ILE A 275 -9.51 13.63 -9.08
CA ILE A 275 -9.84 12.22 -8.91
C ILE A 275 -11.16 12.08 -8.13
N GLY A 276 -12.20 11.58 -8.79
CA GLY A 276 -13.50 11.28 -8.16
C GLY A 276 -13.60 9.85 -7.65
N MET A 277 -12.90 8.90 -8.29
CA MET A 277 -12.89 7.50 -7.88
C MET A 277 -11.49 6.93 -8.02
N MET A 278 -11.01 6.31 -6.95
CA MET A 278 -9.78 5.53 -6.98
C MET A 278 -9.86 4.34 -6.03
N VAL A 279 -9.78 3.13 -6.59
CA VAL A 279 -9.95 1.85 -5.89
C VAL A 279 -8.94 0.83 -6.43
N SER A 280 -8.37 0.00 -5.55
CA SER A 280 -7.48 -1.10 -5.95
C SER A 280 -8.28 -2.23 -6.62
N LEU A 281 -7.75 -2.80 -7.70
CA LEU A 281 -8.30 -3.97 -8.38
C LEU A 281 -7.44 -5.21 -8.11
N SER A 282 -6.12 -5.05 -8.18
CA SER A 282 -5.16 -6.13 -7.95
C SER A 282 -3.92 -5.63 -7.22
N HIS A 283 -3.22 -6.53 -6.53
CA HIS A 283 -1.92 -6.24 -5.93
C HIS A 283 -1.05 -7.50 -5.98
N SER A 284 0.13 -7.41 -6.55
CA SER A 284 1.10 -8.51 -6.61
C SER A 284 2.39 -8.12 -5.92
N ILE A 285 2.95 -9.04 -5.15
CA ILE A 285 4.23 -8.88 -4.43
C ILE A 285 5.12 -10.05 -4.83
N TYR A 286 6.35 -9.73 -5.22
CA TYR A 286 7.44 -10.69 -5.37
C TYR A 286 8.46 -10.42 -4.28
N PHE A 287 8.70 -11.40 -3.42
CA PHE A 287 9.65 -11.31 -2.32
C PHE A 287 10.98 -11.90 -2.78
N HIS A 288 12.05 -11.12 -2.71
CA HIS A 288 13.36 -11.49 -3.23
C HIS A 288 14.34 -11.91 -2.13
N HIS A 289 14.20 -11.30 -0.94
CA HIS A 289 15.09 -11.54 0.18
C HIS A 289 14.29 -11.53 1.50
N HIS A 290 14.55 -12.50 2.38
CA HIS A 290 13.81 -12.66 3.64
C HIS A 290 14.54 -12.13 4.86
N SER A 291 15.87 -11.98 4.80
CA SER A 291 16.63 -11.33 5.87
C SER A 291 16.50 -9.82 5.77
N PHE A 292 15.35 -9.30 6.21
CA PHE A 292 15.11 -7.89 6.43
C PHE A 292 14.21 -7.71 7.64
N ARG A 293 14.25 -6.51 8.21
CA ARG A 293 13.40 -6.11 9.31
C ARG A 293 12.46 -5.01 8.87
N ALA A 294 11.16 -5.28 8.94
CA ALA A 294 10.13 -4.29 8.58
C ALA A 294 10.05 -3.11 9.57
N ASP A 295 10.60 -3.26 10.77
CA ASP A 295 10.79 -2.21 11.77
C ASP A 295 12.17 -1.51 11.65
N GLU A 296 12.92 -1.79 10.58
CA GLU A 296 14.03 -0.95 10.10
C GLU A 296 13.60 -0.13 8.88
N TRP A 297 14.35 0.93 8.57
CA TRP A 297 14.05 1.76 7.42
C TRP A 297 14.22 1.01 6.10
N MET A 298 13.17 1.04 5.28
CA MET A 298 13.17 0.51 3.92
C MET A 298 12.84 1.63 2.93
N LEU A 299 13.55 1.66 1.81
CA LEU A 299 13.27 2.60 0.72
C LEU A 299 12.19 2.02 -0.19
N SER A 300 11.15 2.80 -0.46
CA SER A 300 10.15 2.55 -1.48
C SER A 300 10.33 3.54 -2.63
N GLU A 301 10.56 3.02 -3.84
CA GLU A 301 10.42 3.76 -5.09
C GLU A 301 9.14 3.31 -5.79
N MET A 302 8.24 4.23 -6.13
CA MET A 302 7.02 3.97 -6.87
C MET A 302 7.00 4.73 -8.20
N SER A 303 6.43 4.13 -9.24
CA SER A 303 6.19 4.77 -10.54
C SER A 303 4.84 4.34 -11.12
N SER A 304 4.36 5.07 -12.12
CA SER A 304 3.11 4.79 -12.83
C SER A 304 3.37 4.69 -14.34
N PRO A 305 3.81 3.53 -14.85
CA PRO A 305 4.17 3.39 -16.26
C PRO A 305 3.00 3.56 -17.24
N TRP A 306 1.75 3.42 -16.78
CA TRP A 306 0.57 3.52 -17.63
C TRP A 306 -0.68 3.98 -16.86
N ALA A 307 -1.48 4.82 -17.49
CA ALA A 307 -2.84 5.16 -17.07
C ALA A 307 -3.72 5.43 -18.30
N GLY A 308 -4.95 4.93 -18.30
CA GLY A 308 -5.87 5.02 -19.42
C GLY A 308 -7.13 4.20 -19.17
N GLU A 309 -8.18 4.39 -19.98
CA GLU A 309 -9.42 3.59 -19.89
C GLU A 309 -10.05 3.56 -18.48
N GLY A 310 -9.87 4.64 -17.71
CA GLY A 310 -10.34 4.75 -16.33
C GLY A 310 -9.61 3.88 -15.32
N ARG A 311 -8.38 3.43 -15.64
CA ARG A 311 -7.49 2.65 -14.78
C ARG A 311 -6.08 3.23 -14.77
N GLY A 312 -5.26 2.76 -13.83
CA GLY A 312 -3.82 3.01 -13.83
C GLY A 312 -3.05 1.87 -13.20
N LEU A 313 -1.82 1.69 -13.69
CA LEU A 313 -0.88 0.67 -13.22
C LEU A 313 0.25 1.36 -12.47
N VAL A 314 0.59 0.83 -11.30
CA VAL A 314 1.70 1.29 -10.47
C VAL A 314 2.68 0.16 -10.21
N ALA A 315 3.97 0.49 -10.15
CA ALA A 315 5.05 -0.43 -9.82
C ALA A 315 5.84 0.13 -8.64
N GLN A 316 6.32 -0.76 -7.77
CA GLN A 316 7.12 -0.42 -6.60
C GLN A 316 8.34 -1.33 -6.51
N SER A 317 9.47 -0.75 -6.12
CA SER A 317 10.65 -1.49 -5.67
C SER A 317 10.98 -1.09 -4.24
N LEU A 318 11.31 -2.10 -3.42
CA LEU A 318 11.59 -1.95 -1.99
C LEU A 318 13.01 -2.42 -1.70
N TRP A 319 13.80 -1.59 -1.02
CA TRP A 319 15.16 -1.92 -0.59
C TRP A 319 15.31 -1.75 0.92
N THR A 320 16.19 -2.55 1.53
CA THR A 320 16.72 -2.24 2.87
C THR A 320 17.50 -0.91 2.86
N GLN A 321 17.73 -0.33 4.04
CA GLN A 321 18.64 0.80 4.17
C GLN A 321 20.05 0.51 3.60
N SER A 322 20.55 -0.72 3.75
CA SER A 322 21.84 -1.17 3.22
C SER A 322 21.87 -1.34 1.70
N GLY A 323 20.71 -1.35 1.03
CA GLY A 323 20.61 -1.39 -0.43
C GLY A 323 20.27 -2.75 -1.04
N ILE A 324 19.86 -3.73 -0.24
CA ILE A 324 19.39 -5.03 -0.72
C ILE A 324 17.96 -4.86 -1.24
N LEU A 325 17.68 -5.27 -2.48
CA LEU A 325 16.33 -5.29 -3.03
C LEU A 325 15.54 -6.45 -2.39
N ILE A 326 14.49 -6.12 -1.62
CA ILE A 326 13.74 -7.10 -0.82
C ILE A 326 12.42 -7.49 -1.46
N ALA A 327 11.77 -6.58 -2.19
CA ALA A 327 10.52 -6.88 -2.87
C ALA A 327 10.27 -5.98 -4.09
N THR A 328 9.48 -6.51 -5.02
CA THR A 328 8.88 -5.75 -6.13
C THR A 328 7.37 -5.93 -6.09
N CYS A 329 6.62 -4.83 -6.20
CA CYS A 329 5.17 -4.85 -6.21
C CYS A 329 4.59 -4.25 -7.48
N VAL A 330 3.42 -4.74 -7.89
CA VAL A 330 2.63 -4.20 -9.01
C VAL A 330 1.17 -4.16 -8.60
N GLN A 331 0.48 -3.06 -8.88
CA GLN A 331 -0.94 -2.89 -8.58
C GLN A 331 -1.65 -2.14 -9.70
N GLU A 332 -2.82 -2.64 -10.07
CA GLU A 332 -3.74 -1.93 -10.95
C GLU A 332 -4.95 -1.47 -10.14
N GLY A 333 -5.50 -0.31 -10.48
CA GLY A 333 -6.70 0.21 -9.86
C GLY A 333 -7.56 1.00 -10.84
N VAL A 334 -8.84 1.14 -10.50
CA VAL A 334 -9.70 2.14 -11.14
C VAL A 334 -9.21 3.50 -10.71
N VAL A 335 -9.02 4.41 -11.65
CA VAL A 335 -8.67 5.81 -11.41
C VAL A 335 -9.46 6.65 -12.40
N ARG A 336 -10.44 7.42 -11.89
CA ARG A 336 -11.36 8.21 -12.72
C ARG A 336 -11.49 9.62 -12.20
N LEU A 337 -11.55 10.56 -13.14
CA LEU A 337 -11.86 11.95 -12.87
C LEU A 337 -13.32 12.12 -12.42
N VAL A 338 -13.58 13.17 -11.66
CA VAL A 338 -14.95 13.68 -11.45
C VAL A 338 -15.51 14.07 -12.82
N GLN A 339 -16.73 13.62 -13.13
CA GLN A 339 -17.46 14.11 -14.29
C GLN A 339 -18.31 15.28 -13.83
N ASP A 340 -18.10 16.47 -14.40
CA ASP A 340 -19.08 17.55 -14.26
C ASP A 340 -20.41 17.04 -14.81
N ALA A 341 -21.49 17.23 -14.06
CA ALA A 341 -22.83 16.98 -14.57
C ALA A 341 -23.03 17.88 -15.79
N LYS A 342 -22.82 17.35 -17.00
CA LYS A 342 -23.30 18.01 -18.21
C LYS A 342 -24.81 18.13 -18.02
N VAL A 343 -25.26 19.35 -17.76
CA VAL A 343 -26.67 19.71 -17.88
C VAL A 343 -26.98 19.53 -19.37
N ASP A 344 -27.51 18.36 -19.72
CA ASP A 344 -28.22 18.20 -20.98
C ASP A 344 -29.43 19.14 -20.90
N ILE A 345 -29.28 20.37 -21.39
CA ILE A 345 -30.42 21.20 -21.73
C ILE A 345 -31.05 20.52 -22.95
N PRO A 346 -32.25 19.93 -22.85
CA PRO A 346 -32.89 19.36 -24.01
C PRO A 346 -33.14 20.50 -25.01
N GLN A 347 -32.56 20.42 -26.21
CA GLN A 347 -32.85 21.34 -27.33
C GLN A 347 -34.26 21.12 -27.91
N SER A 348 -35.26 20.88 -27.08
CA SER A 348 -36.66 20.78 -27.49
C SER A 348 -37.53 21.73 -26.69
N LYS A 349 -37.33 23.03 -26.97
CA LYS A 349 -38.34 24.10 -27.00
C LYS A 349 -37.63 25.43 -27.29
N LEU A 350 -37.30 25.65 -28.56
CA LEU A 350 -37.21 26.96 -29.18
C LEU A 350 -38.26 27.02 -30.29
#